data_AF-A0A292YC97-F1
#
_entry.id   AF-A0A292YC97-F1
#
_cell.length_a   1.000
_cell.length_b   1.000
_cell.length_c   1.000
_cell.angle_alpha   90.00
_cell.angle_beta   90.00
_cell.angle_gamma   90.00
#
_symmetry.space_group_name_H-M   'P 1'
#
loop_
_entity.id
_entity.type
_entity.pdbx_description
1 polymer ?
#
loop_
_entity_poly.entity_id
_entity_poly.type
_entity_poly.pdbx_seq_one_letter_code
_entity_poly.pdbx_strand_id
1 'polypeptide(L)'
;MRYIFFIILIFFIGCNNNTKKEVNNQINKKLIQAKNKINKKTIDTNTTIITLNDYNLTFKNNQLIYPKNKIYILFYDESRYSKMQEDALKYLKIKYYKTDSEFLKKYFKITIYPTTVILDKNKTIKFENFTPIEILKGF
;
A
#
# COMPACT_ATOMS: atom_id res chain seq x y z
N MET A 1 -11.44 -6.82 52.91
CA MET A 1 -10.28 -7.74 53.02
C MET A 1 -9.86 -8.08 51.59
N ARG A 2 -8.72 -7.56 51.11
CA ARG A 2 -7.39 -8.21 51.12
C ARG A 2 -7.51 -9.65 50.64
N TYR A 3 -7.04 -9.99 49.44
CA TYR A 3 -5.72 -10.60 49.14
C TYR A 3 -5.89 -11.21 47.71
N ILE A 4 -4.93 -11.35 46.78
CA ILE A 4 -3.47 -11.34 46.75
C ILE A 4 -3.01 -11.04 45.31
N PHE A 5 -1.87 -10.38 45.24
CA PHE A 5 -1.07 -10.04 44.06
C PHE A 5 -0.08 -11.19 43.75
N PHE A 6 0.41 -11.24 42.50
CA PHE A 6 1.61 -11.97 42.01
C PHE A 6 1.53 -13.50 41.81
N ILE A 7 1.84 -13.93 40.59
CA ILE A 7 3.15 -14.54 40.28
C ILE A 7 3.44 -14.34 38.77
N ILE A 8 4.52 -13.61 38.51
CA ILE A 8 5.27 -13.61 37.26
C ILE A 8 6.20 -14.82 37.32
N LEU A 9 6.18 -15.67 36.29
CA LEU A 9 7.27 -16.61 36.04
C LEU A 9 7.88 -16.28 34.67
N ILE A 10 9.05 -15.65 34.72
CA ILE A 10 10.02 -15.57 33.62
C ILE A 10 10.90 -16.83 33.70
N PHE A 11 11.79 -16.99 32.72
CA PHE A 11 12.97 -17.86 32.63
C PHE A 11 12.70 -19.16 31.85
N PHE A 12 13.40 -19.53 30.78
CA PHE A 12 14.51 -18.93 30.04
C PHE A 12 14.83 -19.84 28.82
N ILE A 13 15.49 -19.25 27.82
CA ILE A 13 16.57 -19.85 27.00
C ILE A 13 16.22 -20.95 25.99
N GLY A 14 16.41 -20.58 24.73
CA GLY A 14 16.67 -21.48 23.61
C GLY A 14 17.38 -20.74 22.47
N CYS A 15 18.52 -20.11 22.76
CA CYS A 15 19.43 -19.59 21.75
C CYS A 15 20.34 -20.74 21.31
N ASN A 16 20.24 -21.20 20.06
CA ASN A 16 21.22 -22.12 19.48
C ASN A 16 21.89 -21.44 18.28
N ASN A 17 23.18 -21.13 18.44
CA ASN A 17 24.08 -20.67 17.41
C ASN A 17 24.74 -21.87 16.74
N ASN A 18 24.73 -21.93 15.40
CA ASN A 18 25.67 -22.59 14.48
C ASN A 18 25.02 -22.45 13.07
N THR A 19 25.63 -22.03 11.95
CA THR A 19 27.03 -21.87 11.53
C THR A 19 27.04 -21.07 10.21
N LYS A 20 28.12 -20.32 9.97
CA LYS A 20 28.46 -19.53 8.76
C LYS A 20 28.41 -20.32 7.44
N LYS A 21 27.95 -19.68 6.35
CA LYS A 21 28.77 -19.41 5.13
C LYS A 21 28.02 -18.54 4.12
N GLU A 22 28.76 -17.60 3.56
CA GLU A 22 28.38 -16.71 2.47
C GLU A 22 27.88 -17.49 1.24
N VAL A 23 26.73 -17.09 0.71
CA VAL A 23 26.40 -17.22 -0.71
C VAL A 23 26.01 -15.82 -1.20
N ASN A 24 27.00 -14.93 -1.19
CA ASN A 24 26.99 -13.73 -2.03
C ASN A 24 27.25 -14.20 -3.46
N ASN A 25 26.19 -14.33 -4.28
CA ASN A 25 26.17 -14.03 -5.73
C ASN A 25 24.92 -14.53 -6.50
N GLN A 26 23.80 -14.88 -5.86
CA GLN A 26 22.58 -15.25 -6.62
C GLN A 26 21.29 -14.50 -6.26
N ILE A 27 21.30 -13.60 -5.29
CA ILE A 27 20.09 -12.81 -4.93
C ILE A 27 20.02 -11.46 -5.65
N ASN A 28 21.13 -10.99 -6.24
CA ASN A 28 21.18 -9.74 -7.02
C ASN A 28 20.57 -9.82 -8.43
N LYS A 29 19.72 -10.81 -8.73
CA LYS A 29 19.06 -10.92 -10.04
C LYS A 29 17.53 -11.03 -10.01
N LYS A 30 16.89 -10.76 -8.87
CA LYS A 30 15.42 -10.58 -8.78
C LYS A 30 14.97 -9.29 -8.09
N LEU A 31 15.85 -8.30 -7.99
CA LEU A 31 15.47 -6.89 -7.82
C LEU A 31 15.09 -6.28 -9.18
N ILE A 32 14.07 -6.84 -9.82
CA ILE A 32 13.21 -6.04 -10.70
C ILE A 32 12.06 -5.63 -9.77
N GLN A 33 12.32 -4.75 -8.80
CA GLN A 33 11.88 -3.37 -8.90
C GLN A 33 10.68 -3.23 -9.85
N ALA A 34 9.49 -3.56 -9.36
CA ALA A 34 8.29 -2.82 -9.79
C ALA A 34 8.37 -1.40 -9.20
N LYS A 35 9.46 -0.67 -9.52
CA LYS A 35 9.43 0.79 -9.49
C LYS A 35 8.52 1.14 -10.66
N ASN A 36 7.25 1.39 -10.36
CA ASN A 36 6.32 1.89 -11.36
C ASN A 36 6.93 3.17 -11.91
N LYS A 37 7.34 3.14 -13.18
CA LYS A 37 7.94 4.28 -13.86
C LYS A 37 6.84 5.31 -14.09
N ILE A 38 6.65 6.19 -13.11
CA ILE A 38 5.71 7.30 -13.21
C ILE A 38 6.33 8.33 -14.16
N ASN A 39 5.98 8.25 -15.44
CA ASN A 39 6.31 9.29 -16.40
C ASN A 39 5.26 10.39 -16.31
N LYS A 40 5.59 11.51 -15.67
CA LYS A 40 4.76 12.71 -15.75
C LYS A 40 4.91 13.32 -17.14
N LYS A 41 3.85 13.27 -17.96
CA LYS A 41 3.77 14.00 -19.22
C LYS A 41 2.78 15.15 -19.05
N THR A 42 3.29 16.39 -19.10
CA THR A 42 2.45 17.59 -19.19
C THR A 42 2.10 17.78 -20.66
N ILE A 43 0.85 17.52 -21.05
CA ILE A 43 0.41 17.53 -22.46
C ILE A 43 -0.22 18.89 -22.83
N ASP A 44 -0.77 19.59 -21.84
CA ASP A 44 -1.24 20.99 -21.89
C ASP A 44 -0.95 21.64 -20.54
N THR A 45 -0.84 22.97 -20.47
CA THR A 45 -0.47 23.73 -19.24
C THR A 45 -1.29 23.37 -18.01
N ASN A 46 -2.48 22.80 -18.20
CA ASN A 46 -3.45 22.51 -17.16
C ASN A 46 -3.76 21.01 -16.96
N THR A 47 -3.16 20.10 -17.73
CA THR A 47 -3.44 18.66 -17.65
C THR A 47 -2.23 17.89 -17.16
N THR A 48 -2.37 17.20 -16.03
CA THR A 48 -1.38 16.27 -15.50
C THR A 48 -1.89 14.84 -15.64
N ILE A 49 -1.08 13.97 -16.23
CA ILE A 49 -1.37 12.53 -16.32
C ILE A 49 -0.39 11.77 -15.44
N ILE A 50 -0.92 10.96 -14.52
CA ILE A 50 -0.17 10.02 -13.70
C ILE A 50 -0.46 8.61 -14.18
N THR A 51 0.54 7.95 -14.74
CA THR A 51 0.44 6.56 -15.17
C THR A 51 0.72 5.62 -13.99
N LEU A 52 -0.28 4.80 -13.65
CA LEU A 52 -0.21 3.68 -12.72
C LEU A 52 -0.27 2.38 -13.52
N ASN A 53 0.89 1.83 -13.88
CA ASN A 53 1.00 0.65 -14.75
C ASN A 53 0.29 0.87 -16.11
N ASP A 54 -0.79 0.14 -16.36
CA ASP A 54 -1.65 0.17 -17.54
C ASP A 54 -2.78 1.21 -17.44
N TYR A 55 -2.84 1.99 -16.37
CA TYR A 55 -3.91 2.95 -16.11
C TYR A 55 -3.43 4.39 -16.03
N ASN A 56 -4.14 5.32 -16.65
CA ASN A 56 -3.83 6.75 -16.60
C ASN A 56 -4.84 7.48 -15.72
N LEU A 57 -4.36 8.07 -14.63
CA LEU A 57 -5.10 9.05 -13.85
C LEU A 57 -4.89 10.43 -14.46
N THR A 58 -5.98 11.08 -14.83
CA THR A 58 -5.94 12.42 -15.43
C THR A 58 -6.41 13.46 -14.43
N PHE A 59 -5.64 14.53 -14.32
CA PHE A 59 -5.97 15.71 -13.53
C PHE A 59 -6.05 16.90 -14.48
N LYS A 60 -7.13 17.66 -14.41
CA LYS A 60 -7.32 18.91 -15.15
C LYS A 60 -7.51 20.05 -14.15
N ASN A 61 -6.71 21.12 -14.27
CA ASN A 61 -6.69 22.22 -13.31
C ASN A 61 -6.50 21.74 -11.86
N ASN A 62 -5.61 20.76 -11.66
CA ASN A 62 -5.38 20.12 -10.36
C ASN A 62 -6.61 19.42 -9.74
N GLN A 63 -7.66 19.17 -10.52
CA GLN A 63 -8.82 18.37 -10.12
C GLN A 63 -8.76 17.01 -10.81
N LEU A 64 -8.99 15.95 -10.03
CA LEU A 64 -9.08 14.59 -10.53
C LEU A 64 -10.28 14.47 -11.48
N ILE A 65 -10.03 14.03 -12.70
CA ILE A 65 -11.08 13.51 -13.57
C ILE A 65 -11.35 12.08 -13.11
N TYR A 66 -12.50 11.85 -12.51
CA TYR A 66 -12.81 10.55 -11.96
C TYR A 66 -12.89 9.47 -13.04
N PRO A 67 -12.43 8.25 -12.70
CA PRO A 67 -12.50 7.12 -13.61
C PRO A 67 -13.96 6.69 -13.83
N LYS A 68 -14.28 6.24 -15.05
CA LYS A 68 -15.60 5.65 -15.35
C LYS A 68 -15.87 4.40 -14.51
N ASN A 69 -14.84 3.60 -14.31
CA ASN A 69 -14.89 2.37 -13.53
C ASN A 69 -14.26 2.62 -12.16
N LYS A 70 -14.77 1.92 -11.14
CA LYS A 70 -14.18 1.95 -9.80
C LYS A 70 -12.72 1.50 -9.85
N ILE A 71 -11.85 2.22 -9.18
CA ILE A 71 -10.44 1.84 -9.04
C ILE A 71 -10.02 1.87 -7.57
N TYR A 72 -9.11 0.96 -7.23
CA TYR A 72 -8.45 0.91 -5.93
C TYR A 72 -6.99 1.27 -6.12
N ILE A 73 -6.49 2.20 -5.32
CA ILE A 73 -5.10 2.62 -5.30
C ILE A 73 -4.55 2.27 -3.92
N LEU A 74 -3.51 1.44 -3.89
CA LEU A 74 -2.86 1.03 -2.64
C LEU A 74 -1.54 1.80 -2.48
N PHE A 75 -1.50 2.68 -1.48
CA PHE A 75 -0.27 3.27 -0.99
C PHE A 75 0.40 2.28 -0.03
N TYR A 76 1.61 1.84 -0.37
CA TYR A 76 2.27 0.68 0.22
C TYR A 76 3.70 1.03 0.65
N ASP A 77 4.11 0.58 1.85
CA ASP A 77 5.41 0.91 2.46
C ASP A 77 6.22 -0.32 2.93
N GLU A 78 5.94 -1.50 2.39
CA GLU A 78 6.60 -2.78 2.78
C GLU A 78 6.39 -3.26 4.23
N SER A 79 5.67 -2.49 5.06
CA SER A 79 5.31 -2.91 6.41
C SER A 79 4.46 -4.18 6.42
N ARG A 80 4.39 -4.85 7.58
CA ARG A 80 3.54 -6.02 7.77
C ARG A 80 2.08 -5.71 7.45
N TYR A 81 1.57 -4.56 7.90
CA TYR A 81 0.20 -4.13 7.63
C TYR A 81 -0.03 -3.89 6.14
N SER A 82 0.94 -3.31 5.44
CA SER A 82 0.88 -3.13 3.99
C SER A 82 0.80 -4.46 3.22
N LYS A 83 1.56 -5.48 3.63
CA LYS A 83 1.49 -6.83 3.07
C LYS A 83 0.12 -7.47 3.33
N MET A 84 -0.36 -7.39 4.57
CA MET A 84 -1.68 -7.91 4.94
C MET A 84 -2.82 -7.24 4.16
N GLN A 85 -2.74 -5.92 3.95
CA GLN A 85 -3.72 -5.18 3.16
C GLN A 85 -3.71 -5.63 1.68
N GLU A 86 -2.52 -5.82 1.12
CA GLU A 86 -2.38 -6.35 -0.23
C GLU A 86 -2.98 -7.75 -0.37
N ASP A 87 -2.73 -8.62 0.60
CA ASP A 87 -3.29 -9.98 0.62
C ASP A 87 -4.81 -9.97 0.75
N ALA A 88 -5.38 -9.06 1.55
CA ALA A 88 -6.82 -8.85 1.64
C ALA A 88 -7.45 -8.46 0.30
N LEU A 89 -6.83 -7.51 -0.43
CA LEU A 89 -7.31 -7.10 -1.76
C LEU A 89 -7.21 -8.25 -2.78
N LYS A 90 -6.12 -9.02 -2.76
CA LYS A 90 -5.94 -10.21 -3.61
C LYS A 90 -6.97 -11.30 -3.30
N TYR A 91 -7.21 -11.58 -2.02
CA TYR A 91 -8.20 -12.56 -1.57
C TYR A 91 -9.60 -12.21 -2.08
N LEU A 92 -9.96 -10.92 -2.05
CA LEU A 92 -11.21 -10.41 -2.59
C LEU A 92 -11.24 -10.28 -4.12
N LYS A 93 -10.13 -10.62 -4.82
CA LYS A 93 -9.97 -10.47 -6.27
C LYS A 93 -10.23 -9.03 -6.76
N ILE A 94 -9.94 -8.04 -5.93
CA ILE A 94 -10.09 -6.63 -6.27
C ILE A 94 -8.90 -6.23 -7.15
N LYS A 95 -9.16 -5.65 -8.34
CA LYS A 95 -8.10 -5.03 -9.15
C LYS A 95 -7.65 -3.74 -8.47
N TYR A 96 -6.38 -3.65 -8.10
CA TYR A 96 -5.80 -2.47 -7.48
C TYR A 96 -4.50 -2.04 -8.17
N TYR A 97 -4.15 -0.78 -7.98
CA TYR A 97 -2.92 -0.17 -8.46
C TYR A 97 -2.05 0.20 -7.27
N LYS A 98 -0.91 -0.48 -7.10
CA LYS A 98 0.08 -0.11 -6.08
C LYS A 98 0.83 1.15 -6.51
N THR A 99 1.06 2.09 -5.60
CA THR A 99 1.81 3.31 -5.91
C THR A 99 2.55 3.87 -4.70
N ASP A 100 3.66 4.54 -4.98
CA ASP A 100 4.43 5.38 -4.08
C ASP A 100 4.54 6.83 -4.61
N SER A 101 3.69 7.20 -5.58
CA SER A 101 3.72 8.51 -6.24
C SER A 101 3.60 9.67 -5.26
N GLU A 102 4.64 10.50 -5.19
CA GLU A 102 4.66 11.68 -4.32
C GLU A 102 3.54 12.68 -4.67
N PHE A 103 3.24 12.82 -5.97
CA PHE A 103 2.12 13.64 -6.42
C PHE A 103 0.78 13.15 -5.86
N LEU A 104 0.51 11.85 -5.96
CA LEU A 104 -0.74 11.27 -5.46
C LEU A 104 -0.80 11.28 -3.92
N LYS A 105 0.34 11.06 -3.24
CA LYS A 105 0.42 11.20 -1.77
C LYS A 105 0.03 12.59 -1.33
N LYS A 106 0.59 13.63 -1.96
CA LYS A 106 0.23 15.02 -1.68
C LYS A 106 -1.23 15.33 -2.00
N TYR A 107 -1.73 14.84 -3.14
CA TYR A 107 -3.11 15.06 -3.58
C TYR A 107 -4.15 14.46 -2.61
N PHE A 108 -3.98 13.19 -2.24
CA PHE A 108 -4.89 12.48 -1.34
C PHE A 108 -4.56 12.65 0.15
N LYS A 109 -3.54 13.47 0.47
CA LYS A 109 -3.03 13.72 1.82
C LYS A 109 -2.73 12.41 2.56
N ILE A 110 -1.85 11.60 1.97
CA ILE A 110 -1.44 10.30 2.50
C ILE A 110 -0.30 10.50 3.49
N THR A 111 -0.55 10.18 4.76
CA THR A 111 0.45 10.25 5.85
C THR A 111 0.63 8.93 6.58
N ILE A 112 -0.30 7.98 6.41
CA ILE A 112 -0.33 6.68 7.07
C ILE A 112 -0.26 5.57 6.02
N TYR A 113 0.40 4.45 6.36
CA TYR A 113 0.49 3.27 5.51
C TYR A 113 0.03 2.01 6.26
N PRO A 114 -0.56 1.03 5.55
CA PRO A 114 -1.07 1.16 4.18
C PRO A 114 -2.21 2.18 4.12
N THR A 115 -2.45 2.74 2.94
CA THR A 115 -3.70 3.48 2.69
C THR A 115 -4.31 3.00 1.38
N THR A 116 -5.59 2.63 1.41
CA THR A 116 -6.36 2.29 0.21
C THR A 116 -7.24 3.48 -0.16
N VAL A 117 -7.02 4.04 -1.34
CA VAL A 117 -7.90 5.06 -1.93
C VAL A 117 -8.79 4.40 -2.98
N ILE A 118 -10.10 4.57 -2.85
CA ILE A 118 -11.10 4.07 -3.80
C ILE A 118 -11.68 5.28 -4.53
N LEU A 119 -11.59 5.29 -5.86
CA LEU A 119 -12.27 6.29 -6.68
C LEU A 119 -13.47 5.62 -7.33
N ASP A 120 -14.66 6.08 -7.00
CA ASP A 120 -15.92 5.53 -7.51
C ASP A 120 -16.84 6.66 -8.00
N LYS A 121 -16.99 6.75 -9.32
CA LYS A 121 -17.81 7.75 -10.03
C LYS A 121 -17.39 9.19 -9.76
N ASN A 122 -17.81 9.77 -8.64
CA ASN A 122 -17.51 11.14 -8.22
C ASN A 122 -17.09 11.20 -6.74
N LYS A 123 -16.82 10.04 -6.13
CA LYS A 123 -16.49 9.90 -4.72
C LYS A 123 -15.10 9.32 -4.57
N THR A 124 -14.33 9.94 -3.68
CA THR A 124 -13.07 9.41 -3.20
C THR A 124 -13.30 8.90 -1.78
N ILE A 125 -13.03 7.62 -1.55
CA ILE A 125 -13.06 6.99 -0.23
C ILE A 125 -11.63 6.64 0.13
N LYS A 126 -11.24 6.91 1.38
CA LYS A 126 -9.89 6.65 1.86
C LYS A 126 -9.95 5.82 3.13
N PHE A 127 -9.26 4.69 3.13
CA PHE A 127 -9.03 3.87 4.30
C PHE A 127 -7.56 3.92 4.68
N GLU A 128 -7.27 4.52 5.82
CA GLU A 128 -5.92 4.61 6.37
C GLU A 128 -5.69 3.43 7.31
N ASN A 129 -4.44 2.95 7.34
CA ASN A 129 -4.03 1.73 8.03
C ASN A 129 -4.70 0.46 7.43
N PHE A 130 -4.45 -0.69 8.06
CA PHE A 130 -5.06 -1.95 7.69
C PHE A 130 -6.58 -1.89 7.79
N THR A 131 -7.25 -2.27 6.70
CA THR A 131 -8.70 -2.34 6.58
C THR A 131 -9.13 -3.80 6.55
N PRO A 132 -9.95 -4.26 7.51
CA PRO A 132 -10.49 -5.61 7.51
C PRO A 132 -11.26 -5.94 6.23
N ILE A 133 -11.24 -7.22 5.86
CA ILE A 133 -11.87 -7.77 4.65
C ILE A 133 -13.37 -7.48 4.63
N GLU A 134 -14.02 -7.53 5.79
CA GLU A 134 -15.45 -7.29 5.98
C GLU A 134 -15.85 -5.89 5.53
N ILE A 135 -14.99 -4.90 5.82
CA ILE A 135 -15.21 -3.51 5.40
C ILE A 135 -14.95 -3.37 3.91
N LEU A 136 -13.87 -3.96 3.40
CA LEU A 136 -13.52 -3.89 1.98
C LEU A 136 -14.59 -4.49 1.06
N LYS A 137 -15.32 -5.53 1.52
CA LYS A 137 -16.44 -6.14 0.77
C LYS A 137 -17.62 -5.18 0.53
N GLY A 138 -17.77 -4.16 1.36
CA GLY A 138 -18.88 -3.20 1.27
C GLY A 138 -18.71 -2.15 0.17
N PHE A 139 -17.57 -2.14 -0.52
CA PHE A 139 -17.22 -1.19 -1.58
C PHE A 139 -16.92 -1.96 -2.85
#